data_AF-A0A1G8CY02-F1
#
_entry.id   AF-A0A1G8CY02-F1
#
_cell.length_a   1.000
_cell.length_b   1.000
_cell.length_c   1.000
_cell.angle_alpha   90.00
_cell.angle_beta   90.00
_cell.angle_gamma   90.00
#
_symmetry.space_group_name_H-M   'P 1'
#
loop_
_entity.id
_entity.type
_entity.pdbx_description
1 polymer ?
#
loop_
_entity_poly.entity_id
_entity_poly.type
_entity_poly.pdbx_seq_one_letter_code
_entity_poly.pdbx_strand_id
1 'polypeptide(L)'
;MAKATIERAAGFDPIALIHGLGVRSSHAYIAGFASVGLSFTTWVISRGKPDDSRAQSDRWGIFTGHWAPTFFLIGLALKKEE
;
A
#
# COMPACT_ATOMS: atom_id res chain seq x y z
N MET A 1 22.96 26.19 -11.40
CA MET A 1 22.75 24.77 -11.76
C MET A 1 22.18 23.99 -10.57
N ALA A 2 22.90 23.82 -9.46
CA ALA A 2 22.41 23.05 -8.30
C ALA A 2 21.08 23.55 -7.68
N LYS A 3 20.91 24.87 -7.54
CA LYS A 3 19.70 25.48 -6.97
C LYS A 3 18.43 25.16 -7.79
N ALA A 4 18.51 25.26 -9.12
CA ALA A 4 17.39 24.97 -10.02
C ALA A 4 17.02 23.47 -10.01
N THR A 5 18.02 22.59 -9.89
CA THR A 5 17.78 21.14 -9.74
C THR A 5 17.10 20.82 -8.40
N ILE A 6 17.51 21.48 -7.32
CA ILE A 6 16.92 21.32 -5.99
C ILE A 6 15.50 21.88 -5.96
N GLU A 7 15.24 23.04 -6.57
CA GLU A 7 13.89 23.61 -6.68
C GLU A 7 12.95 22.72 -7.51
N ARG A 8 13.44 22.12 -8.61
CA ARG A 8 12.68 21.12 -9.38
C ARG A 8 12.40 19.84 -8.58
N ALA A 9 13.36 19.37 -7.78
CA ALA A 9 13.19 18.21 -6.94
C ALA A 9 12.25 18.48 -5.75
N ALA A 10 12.28 19.70 -5.21
CA ALA A 10 11.42 20.15 -4.12
C ALA A 10 9.96 20.41 -4.56
N GLY A 11 9.74 20.71 -5.85
CA GLY A 11 8.40 20.90 -6.42
C GLY A 11 7.74 19.61 -6.92
N PHE A 12 8.40 18.45 -6.79
CA PHE A 12 7.81 17.19 -7.22
C PHE A 12 6.85 16.66 -6.15
N ASP A 13 5.56 16.81 -6.41
CA ASP A 13 4.51 16.19 -5.59
C ASP A 13 4.10 14.83 -6.22
N PRO A 14 4.51 13.70 -5.62
CA PRO A 14 4.16 12.38 -6.12
C PRO A 14 2.66 12.08 -6.03
N ILE A 15 1.94 12.65 -5.06
CA ILE A 15 0.51 12.42 -4.87
C ILE A 15 -0.28 13.16 -5.95
N ALA A 16 0.07 14.43 -6.21
CA ALA A 16 -0.53 15.20 -7.29
C ALA A 16 -0.29 14.54 -8.66
N LEU A 17 0.91 13.98 -8.89
CA LEU A 17 1.22 13.25 -10.13
C LEU A 17 0.29 12.05 -10.32
N ILE A 18 0.20 11.14 -9.34
CA ILE A 18 -0.63 9.94 -9.49
C ILE A 18 -2.12 10.28 -9.53
N HIS A 19 -2.54 11.34 -8.83
CA HIS A 19 -3.91 11.85 -8.90
C HIS A 19 -4.25 12.40 -10.29
N GLY A 20 -3.31 13.13 -10.91
CA GLY A 20 -3.41 13.59 -12.30
C GLY A 20 -3.47 12.45 -13.32
N LEU A 21 -2.86 11.30 -13.01
CA LEU A 21 -2.97 10.07 -13.80
C LEU A 21 -4.30 9.32 -13.59
N GLY A 22 -5.19 9.83 -12.75
CA GLY A 22 -6.53 9.27 -12.51
C GLY A 22 -6.63 8.33 -11.31
N VAL A 23 -5.55 8.17 -10.52
CA VAL A 23 -5.63 7.44 -9.26
C VAL A 23 -6.47 8.25 -8.27
N ARG A 24 -7.43 7.60 -7.63
CA ARG A 24 -8.32 8.19 -6.62
C ARG A 24 -8.14 7.52 -5.27
N SER A 25 -8.50 8.23 -4.21
CA SER A 25 -8.49 7.75 -2.83
C SER A 25 -9.23 6.42 -2.66
N SER A 26 -10.33 6.21 -3.39
CA SER A 26 -11.10 4.97 -3.40
C SER A 26 -10.28 3.74 -3.82
N HIS A 27 -9.44 3.86 -4.84
CA HIS A 27 -8.56 2.77 -5.29
C HIS A 27 -7.56 2.39 -4.20
N ALA A 28 -6.98 3.39 -3.54
CA ALA A 28 -6.04 3.17 -2.44
C ALA A 28 -6.74 2.52 -1.23
N TYR A 29 -7.95 2.97 -0.86
CA TYR A 29 -8.72 2.33 0.21
C TYR A 29 -9.11 0.89 -0.12
N ILE A 30 -9.53 0.61 -1.36
CA ILE A 30 -9.81 -0.76 -1.82
C ILE A 30 -8.55 -1.63 -1.70
N ALA A 31 -7.39 -1.12 -2.15
CA ALA A 31 -6.12 -1.83 -2.03
C ALA A 31 -5.77 -2.12 -0.55
N GLY A 32 -5.99 -1.15 0.34
CA GLY A 32 -5.77 -1.32 1.78
C GLY A 32 -6.65 -2.42 2.40
N PHE A 33 -7.94 -2.43 2.08
CA PHE A 33 -8.84 -3.51 2.52
C PHE A 33 -8.50 -4.86 1.89
N ALA A 34 -8.12 -4.87 0.60
CA ALA A 34 -7.67 -6.08 -0.09
C ALA A 34 -6.43 -6.69 0.58
N SER A 35 -5.47 -5.87 1.02
CA SER A 35 -4.31 -6.32 1.79
C SER A 35 -4.70 -7.00 3.10
N VAL A 36 -5.65 -6.44 3.86
CA VAL A 36 -6.16 -7.07 5.09
C VAL A 36 -6.80 -8.43 4.78
N GLY A 37 -7.67 -8.47 3.76
CA GLY A 37 -8.35 -9.71 3.35
C GLY A 37 -7.36 -10.78 2.88
N LEU A 38 -6.34 -10.40 2.11
CA LEU A 38 -5.30 -11.32 1.64
C LEU A 38 -4.48 -11.87 2.80
N SER A 39 -4.04 -11.03 3.75
CA SER A 39 -3.36 -11.48 4.97
C SER A 39 -4.16 -12.51 5.74
N PHE A 40 -5.45 -12.24 5.96
CA PHE A 40 -6.34 -13.17 6.65
C PHE A 40 -6.51 -14.48 5.88
N THR A 41 -6.71 -14.40 4.57
CA THR A 41 -6.90 -15.58 3.71
C THR A 41 -5.64 -16.46 3.68
N THR A 42 -4.45 -15.86 3.56
CA THR A 42 -3.18 -16.59 3.61
C THR A 42 -2.99 -17.30 4.96
N TRP A 43 -3.36 -16.66 6.07
CA TRP A 43 -3.33 -17.29 7.39
C TRP A 43 -4.32 -18.44 7.51
N VAL A 44 -5.56 -18.28 7.03
CA VAL A 44 -6.55 -19.37 7.05
C VAL A 44 -6.05 -20.58 6.23
N ILE A 45 -5.50 -20.35 5.04
CA ILE A 45 -4.97 -21.41 4.18
C ILE A 45 -3.83 -22.18 4.86
N SER A 46 -2.93 -21.48 5.57
CA SER A 46 -1.80 -22.15 6.23
C SER A 46 -2.21 -22.97 7.44
N ARG A 47 -3.29 -22.60 8.13
CA ARG A 47 -3.87 -23.40 9.22
C ARG A 47 -4.36 -24.78 8.73
N GLY A 48 -4.74 -24.90 7.46
CA GLY A 48 -5.23 -26.13 6.84
C GLY A 48 -4.15 -27.05 6.27
N LYS A 49 -2.89 -26.62 6.18
CA LYS A 49 -1.79 -27.43 5.63
C LYS A 49 -0.89 -27.99 6.74
N PRO A 50 -0.83 -29.32 6.93
CA PRO A 50 -0.03 -29.93 8.00
C PRO A 50 1.50 -29.85 7.79
N ASP A 51 1.96 -29.81 6.53
CA ASP A 51 3.40 -29.83 6.18
C ASP A 51 4.03 -28.46 5.91
N ASP A 52 3.23 -27.39 5.89
CA ASP A 52 3.75 -26.06 5.58
C ASP A 52 4.38 -25.44 6.84
N SER A 53 5.60 -24.91 6.73
CA SER A 53 6.24 -24.28 7.88
C SER A 53 5.43 -23.05 8.28
N ARG A 54 4.70 -23.14 9.40
CA ARG A 54 3.85 -22.06 9.92
C ARG A 54 4.57 -20.70 9.95
N ALA A 55 5.87 -20.73 10.25
CA ALA A 55 6.75 -19.57 10.24
C ALA A 55 6.83 -18.84 8.88
N GLN A 56 6.70 -19.53 7.74
CA GLN A 56 6.70 -18.88 6.44
C GLN A 56 5.37 -18.17 6.17
N SER A 57 4.24 -18.79 6.52
CA SER A 57 2.92 -18.16 6.36
C SER A 57 2.75 -16.93 7.23
N ASP A 58 3.22 -16.95 8.48
CA ASP A 58 3.15 -15.80 9.38
C ASP A 58 3.93 -14.60 8.82
N ARG A 59 5.09 -14.85 8.19
CA ARG A 59 5.89 -13.80 7.52
C ARG A 59 5.16 -13.20 6.33
N TRP A 60 4.51 -14.02 5.51
CA TRP A 60 3.71 -13.56 4.36
C TRP A 60 2.47 -12.78 4.80
N GLY A 61 1.79 -13.22 5.86
CA GLY A 61 0.65 -12.52 6.43
C GLY A 61 1.01 -11.13 6.99
N ILE A 62 2.13 -11.04 7.73
CA ILE A 62 2.68 -9.77 8.24
C ILE A 62 3.10 -8.85 7.10
N PHE A 63 3.82 -9.38 6.10
CA PHE A 63 4.30 -8.60 4.95
C PHE A 63 3.12 -7.99 4.18
N THR A 64 2.08 -8.79 3.94
CA THR A 64 0.89 -8.33 3.21
C THR A 64 0.08 -7.32 4.04
N GLY A 65 0.00 -7.52 5.35
CA GLY A 65 -0.81 -6.69 6.25
C GLY A 65 -0.26 -5.28 6.43
N HIS A 66 1.07 -5.13 6.33
CA HIS A 66 1.72 -3.82 6.42
C HIS A 66 1.38 -2.89 5.24
N TRP A 67 0.96 -3.41 4.09
CA TRP A 67 0.54 -2.56 2.98
C TRP A 67 -0.80 -1.85 3.24
N ALA A 68 -1.64 -2.38 4.14
CA ALA A 68 -2.91 -1.75 4.50
C ALA A 68 -2.75 -0.32 5.05
N PRO A 69 -1.95 -0.06 6.11
CA PRO A 69 -1.73 1.30 6.58
C PRO A 69 -1.09 2.20 5.52
N THR A 70 -0.18 1.67 4.69
CA THR A 70 0.44 2.42 3.59
C THR A 70 -0.61 2.90 2.59
N PHE A 71 -1.46 2.00 2.10
CA PHE A 71 -2.52 2.34 1.15
C PHE A 71 -3.57 3.27 1.76
N PHE A 72 -3.91 3.11 3.03
CA PHE A 72 -4.81 4.04 3.71
C PHE A 72 -4.23 5.44 3.85
N LEU A 73 -2.94 5.57 4.18
CA LEU A 73 -2.27 6.88 4.22
C LEU A 73 -2.18 7.53 2.84
N ILE A 74 -1.86 6.76 1.80
CA ILE A 74 -1.89 7.24 0.41
C ILE A 74 -3.30 7.67 0.02
N GLY A 75 -4.32 6.89 0.39
CA GLY A 75 -5.72 7.24 0.16
C GLY A 75 -6.12 8.53 0.86
N LEU A 76 -5.66 8.75 2.09
CA LEU A 76 -5.89 10.00 2.83
C LEU A 76 -5.19 11.19 2.17
N ALA A 77 -3.97 11.01 1.65
CA ALA A 77 -3.25 12.04 0.92
C ALA A 77 -3.96 12.37 -0.41
N LEU A 78 -4.32 11.35 -1.20
CA LEU A 78 -5.10 11.49 -2.43
C LEU A 78 -6.43 12.19 -2.18
N LYS A 79 -7.08 11.93 -1.04
CA LYS A 79 -8.36 12.56 -0.69
C LYS A 79 -8.25 14.07 -0.50
N LYS A 80 -7.05 14.60 -0.22
CA LYS A 80 -6.80 16.04 -0.13
C LYS A 80 -6.60 16.70 -1.49
N GLU A 81 -6.22 15.93 -2.51
CA GLU A 81 -6.05 16.37 -3.90
C GLU A 81 -7.33 16.24 -4.73
N GLU A 82 -8.29 15.43 -4.28
CA GLU A 82 -9.65 15.30 -4.83
C GLU A 82 -10.53 16.50 -4.51
#